data_AF-A0A957J5Y5-F1
#
_entry.id   AF-A0A957J5Y5-F1
#
_cell.length_a   1.000
_cell.length_b   1.000
_cell.length_c   1.000
_cell.angle_alpha   90.00
_cell.angle_beta   90.00
_cell.angle_gamma   90.00
#
_symmetry.space_group_name_H-M   'P 1'
#
loop_
_entity.id
_entity.type
_entity.pdbx_description
1 polymer ?
#
loop_
_entity_poly.entity_id
_entity_poly.type
_entity_poly.pdbx_seq_one_letter_code
_entity_poly.pdbx_strand_id
1 'polypeptide(L)'
;AWQRFSADRDTFVALRAQPATRPISEVLEALVRDAGRDVAGFTVQTPRQFALGSTLWQRADFSYTVDGKEIWGFIMVRIENGQEIVAWAEAPKSTYNDLEPRVFLIMIADLILN
;
A
#
# COMPACT_ATOMS: atom_id res chain seq x y z
N ALA A 1 1.38 4.16 -14.75
CA ALA A 1 0.35 5.05 -14.17
C ALA A 1 -0.31 4.35 -12.97
N TRP A 2 -0.96 5.09 -12.06
CA TRP A 2 -1.71 4.47 -10.96
C TRP A 2 -3.06 3.95 -11.47
N GLN A 3 -3.39 2.71 -11.15
CA GLN A 3 -4.71 2.13 -11.31
C GLN A 3 -5.40 2.14 -9.95
N ARG A 4 -6.44 2.97 -9.81
CA ARG A 4 -7.18 3.15 -8.55
C ARG A 4 -8.44 2.30 -8.55
N PHE A 5 -8.70 1.66 -7.42
CA PHE A 5 -9.88 0.87 -7.12
C PHE A 5 -10.42 1.32 -5.76
N SER A 6 -11.36 2.26 -5.77
CA SER A 6 -12.07 2.72 -4.57
C SER A 6 -13.54 2.35 -4.72
N ALA A 7 -14.14 1.77 -3.68
CA ALA A 7 -15.57 1.48 -3.65
C ALA A 7 -16.37 2.67 -3.10
N ASP A 8 -15.74 3.47 -2.24
CA ASP A 8 -16.35 4.63 -1.59
C ASP A 8 -15.31 5.75 -1.36
N ARG A 9 -15.71 6.76 -0.58
CA ARG A 9 -14.90 7.95 -0.30
C ARG A 9 -13.80 7.71 0.73
N ASP A 10 -13.98 6.70 1.59
CA ASP A 10 -13.14 6.45 2.75
C ASP A 10 -12.18 5.26 2.50
N THR A 11 -12.40 4.48 1.44
CA THR A 11 -11.55 3.36 1.03
C THR A 11 -10.76 3.67 -0.23
N PHE A 12 -9.50 3.26 -0.21
CA PHE A 12 -8.59 3.44 -1.32
C PHE A 12 -7.73 2.21 -1.51
N VAL A 13 -7.68 1.72 -2.74
CA VAL A 13 -6.70 0.74 -3.20
C VAL A 13 -6.13 1.24 -4.51
N ALA A 14 -4.82 1.19 -4.68
CA ALA A 14 -4.20 1.51 -5.94
C ALA A 14 -2.98 0.63 -6.23
N LEU A 15 -2.80 0.32 -7.50
CA LEU A 15 -1.64 -0.40 -8.02
C LEU A 15 -0.88 0.49 -9.01
N ARG A 16 0.45 0.40 -9.01
CA ARG A 16 1.30 1.01 -10.03
C ARG A 16 2.39 0.03 -10.42
N ALA A 17 2.62 -0.10 -11.72
CA ALA A 17 3.84 -0.68 -12.29
C ALA A 17 4.57 0.38 -13.11
N GLN A 18 5.89 0.43 -12.97
CA GLN A 18 6.77 1.31 -13.74
C GLN A 18 8.21 0.76 -13.75
N PRO A 19 9.09 1.21 -14.66
CA PRO A 19 10.50 0.85 -14.61
C PRO A 19 11.12 1.18 -13.25
N ALA A 20 11.87 0.23 -12.68
CA ALA A 20 12.59 0.45 -11.43
C ALA A 20 13.81 1.36 -11.70
N THR A 21 13.87 2.49 -10.98
CA THR A 21 14.96 3.48 -11.13
C THR A 21 15.85 3.59 -9.90
N ARG A 22 15.51 2.91 -8.81
CA ARG A 22 16.19 2.96 -7.51
C ARG A 22 15.94 1.69 -6.69
N PRO A 23 16.72 1.43 -5.62
CA PRO A 23 16.51 0.30 -4.73
C PRO A 23 15.12 0.28 -4.07
N ILE A 24 14.59 -0.92 -3.83
CA ILE A 24 13.25 -1.15 -3.26
C ILE A 24 13.00 -0.39 -1.94
N SER A 25 14.01 -0.30 -1.06
CA SER A 25 13.92 0.44 0.21
C SER A 25 13.70 1.93 -0.04
N GLU A 26 14.46 2.54 -0.95
CA GLU A 26 14.31 3.95 -1.31
C GLU A 26 12.97 4.25 -1.98
N VAL A 27 12.43 3.29 -2.75
CA VAL A 27 11.07 3.39 -3.29
C VAL A 27 10.05 3.48 -2.17
N LEU A 28 10.09 2.51 -1.24
CA LEU A 28 9.11 2.43 -0.16
C LEU A 28 9.21 3.63 0.78
N GLU A 29 10.43 4.02 1.18
CA GLU A 29 10.66 5.21 2.01
C GLU A 29 10.12 6.48 1.36
N ALA A 30 10.31 6.63 0.04
CA ALA A 30 9.78 7.77 -0.68
C ALA A 30 8.26 7.79 -0.74
N LEU A 31 7.64 6.64 -0.99
CA LEU A 31 6.18 6.53 -1.03
C LEU A 31 5.54 6.78 0.34
N VAL A 32 6.12 6.23 1.41
CA VAL A 32 5.67 6.47 2.79
C VAL A 32 5.78 7.94 3.15
N ARG A 33 6.91 8.58 2.82
CA ARG A 33 7.10 10.02 3.04
C ARG A 33 6.08 10.85 2.27
N ASP A 34 5.80 10.50 1.03
CA ASP A 34 4.83 11.21 0.20
C ASP A 34 3.40 10.98 0.69
N ALA A 35 3.07 9.78 1.19
CA ALA A 35 1.77 9.46 1.79
C ALA A 35 1.51 10.25 3.08
N GLY A 36 2.54 10.40 3.93
CA GLY A 36 2.45 11.17 5.16
C GLY A 36 2.60 12.69 4.97
N ARG A 37 2.86 13.17 3.75
CA ARG A 37 3.07 14.59 3.50
C ARG A 37 1.78 15.34 3.79
N ASP A 38 1.86 16.32 4.68
CA ASP A 38 0.73 17.14 5.12
C ASP A 38 -0.40 16.36 5.82
N VAL A 39 -0.13 15.12 6.25
CA VAL A 39 -1.07 14.29 7.02
C VAL A 39 -0.73 14.37 8.51
N ALA A 40 -1.54 15.08 9.28
CA ALA A 40 -1.35 15.23 10.71
C ALA A 40 -1.46 13.88 11.45
N GLY A 41 -0.52 13.62 12.36
CA GLY A 41 -0.51 12.38 13.14
C GLY A 41 -0.23 11.12 12.31
N PHE A 42 0.36 11.26 11.12
CA PHE A 42 0.80 10.12 10.33
C PHE A 42 1.91 9.34 11.04
N THR A 43 1.64 8.08 11.29
CA THR A 43 2.56 7.14 11.93
C THR A 43 2.80 5.97 11.00
N VAL A 44 4.05 5.51 10.91
CA VAL A 44 4.43 4.37 10.08
C VAL A 44 5.20 3.36 10.92
N GLN A 45 4.87 2.09 10.74
CA GLN A 45 5.61 0.98 11.34
C GLN A 45 6.89 0.69 10.54
N THR A 46 7.88 0.11 11.19
CA THR A 46 9.12 -0.33 10.53
C THR A 46 8.78 -1.25 9.35
N PRO A 47 9.28 -0.97 8.13
CA PRO A 47 9.08 -1.84 6.98
C PRO A 47 9.52 -3.27 7.26
N ARG A 48 8.78 -4.23 6.71
CA ARG A 48 9.07 -5.67 6.84
C ARG A 48 8.89 -6.41 5.53
N GLN A 49 9.54 -7.57 5.43
CA GLN A 49 9.25 -8.53 4.38
C GLN A 49 7.85 -9.13 4.59
N PHE A 50 7.09 -9.24 3.50
CA PHE A 50 5.73 -9.76 3.49
C PHE A 50 5.55 -10.70 2.29
N ALA A 51 5.23 -11.97 2.57
CA ALA A 51 4.94 -12.94 1.52
C ALA A 51 3.47 -12.84 1.10
N LEU A 52 3.23 -12.69 -0.21
CA LEU A 52 1.89 -12.70 -0.80
C LEU A 52 1.91 -13.62 -2.03
N GLY A 53 1.17 -14.73 -1.96
CA GLY A 53 1.28 -15.79 -2.95
C GLY A 53 2.70 -16.36 -3.01
N SER A 54 3.26 -16.45 -4.22
CA SER A 54 4.66 -16.87 -4.47
C SER A 54 5.66 -15.71 -4.47
N THR A 55 5.24 -14.50 -4.08
CA THR A 55 6.03 -13.27 -4.24
C THR A 55 6.38 -12.66 -2.89
N LEU A 56 7.56 -12.04 -2.82
CA LEU A 56 8.05 -11.35 -1.62
C LEU A 56 8.00 -9.83 -1.80
N TRP A 57 7.37 -9.16 -0.86
CA TRP A 57 7.18 -7.71 -0.84
C TRP A 57 7.91 -7.06 0.32
N GLN A 58 8.29 -5.79 0.16
CA GLN A 58 8.59 -4.90 1.27
C GLN A 58 7.32 -4.13 1.60
N ARG A 59 6.87 -4.19 2.85
CA ARG A 59 5.60 -3.61 3.31
C ARG A 59 5.83 -2.65 4.47
N ALA A 60 5.23 -1.47 4.39
CA ALA A 60 5.10 -0.54 5.51
C ALA A 60 3.62 -0.33 5.82
N ASP A 61 3.24 -0.55 7.07
CA ASP A 61 1.90 -0.21 7.56
C ASP A 61 1.92 1.18 8.17
N PHE A 62 0.85 1.92 7.99
CA PHE A 62 0.71 3.27 8.55
C PHE A 62 -0.70 3.49 9.09
N SER A 63 -0.81 4.52 9.94
CA SER A 63 -2.09 5.01 10.40
C SER A 63 -2.06 6.51 10.63
N TYR A 64 -3.22 7.15 10.52
CA TYR A 64 -3.40 8.57 10.81
C TYR A 64 -4.85 8.83 11.25
N THR A 65 -5.15 10.05 11.70
CA THR A 65 -6.51 10.47 12.04
C THR A 65 -6.91 11.65 11.18
N VAL A 66 -8.10 11.57 10.56
CA VAL A 66 -8.71 12.66 9.79
C VAL A 66 -10.18 12.77 10.18
N ASP A 67 -10.66 13.98 10.44
CA ASP A 67 -12.06 14.24 10.84
C ASP A 67 -12.57 13.32 11.98
N GLY A 68 -11.69 13.00 12.93
CA GLY A 68 -12.00 12.12 14.07
C GLY A 68 -12.08 10.61 13.73
N LYS A 69 -11.79 10.21 12.50
CA LYS A 69 -11.70 8.81 12.07
C LYS A 69 -10.24 8.37 11.98
N GLU A 70 -9.92 7.24 12.61
CA GLU A 70 -8.63 6.59 12.45
C GLU A 70 -8.61 5.81 11.12
N ILE A 71 -7.65 6.13 10.26
CA ILE A 71 -7.41 5.47 8.98
C ILE A 71 -6.20 4.56 9.14
N TRP A 72 -6.34 3.31 8.69
CA TRP A 72 -5.26 2.33 8.64
C TRP A 72 -4.96 2.01 7.18
N GLY A 73 -3.68 1.79 6.88
CA GLY A 73 -3.24 1.49 5.53
C GLY A 73 -1.89 0.82 5.46
N PHE A 74 -1.53 0.44 4.25
CA PHE A 74 -0.22 -0.11 3.94
C PHE A 74 0.23 0.31 2.54
N ILE A 75 1.54 0.39 2.36
CA ILE A 75 2.20 0.41 1.06
C ILE A 75 3.10 -0.82 0.97
N MET A 76 2.95 -1.58 -0.11
CA MET A 76 3.85 -2.67 -0.46
C MET A 76 4.57 -2.35 -1.76
N VAL A 77 5.86 -2.67 -1.82
CA VAL A 77 6.69 -2.56 -3.02
C VAL A 77 7.37 -3.89 -3.29
N ARG A 78 7.51 -4.24 -4.57
CA ARG A 78 8.45 -5.25 -5.05
C ARG A 78 9.14 -4.78 -6.31
N ILE A 79 10.30 -5.35 -6.60
CA ILE A 79 10.98 -5.19 -7.89
C ILE A 79 11.07 -6.56 -8.55
N GLU A 80 10.54 -6.67 -9.76
CA GLU A 80 10.52 -7.90 -10.56
C GLU A 80 10.74 -7.55 -12.03
N ASN A 81 11.64 -8.26 -12.71
CA ASN A 81 11.94 -8.07 -14.14
C ASN A 81 12.24 -6.59 -14.53
N GLY A 82 12.93 -5.85 -13.66
CA GLY A 82 13.24 -4.44 -13.87
C GLY A 82 12.05 -3.49 -13.72
N GLN A 83 10.89 -3.98 -13.27
CA GLN A 83 9.73 -3.18 -12.92
C GLN A 83 9.61 -3.06 -11.41
N GLU A 84 9.36 -1.84 -10.95
CA GLU A 84 8.86 -1.53 -9.62
C GLU A 84 7.34 -1.66 -9.64
N ILE A 85 6.81 -2.51 -8.76
CA ILE A 85 5.38 -2.72 -8.58
C ILE A 85 5.01 -2.28 -7.16
N VAL A 86 4.00 -1.44 -7.06
CA VAL A 86 3.56 -0.81 -5.81
C VAL A 86 2.08 -1.07 -5.64
N ALA A 87 1.70 -1.53 -4.45
CA ALA A 87 0.33 -1.59 -3.98
C ALA A 87 0.16 -0.66 -2.77
N TRP A 88 -0.90 0.12 -2.77
CA TRP A 88 -1.31 0.97 -1.64
C TRP A 88 -2.75 0.62 -1.31
N ALA A 89 -3.06 0.36 -0.04
CA ALA A 89 -4.44 0.37 0.42
C ALA A 89 -4.61 1.14 1.74
N GLU A 90 -5.76 1.79 1.92
CA GLU A 90 -6.18 2.40 3.18
C GLU A 90 -7.70 2.43 3.33
N ALA A 91 -8.16 2.39 4.57
CA ALA A 91 -9.58 2.43 4.94
C ALA A 91 -9.75 2.87 6.40
N PRO A 92 -10.96 3.25 6.83
CA PRO A 92 -11.24 3.44 8.25
C PRO A 92 -10.92 2.16 9.03
N LYS A 93 -10.37 2.33 10.23
CA LYS A 93 -10.03 1.24 11.15
C LYS A 93 -11.19 0.26 11.36
N SER A 94 -12.43 0.75 11.38
CA SER A 94 -13.63 -0.07 11.56
C SER A 94 -13.86 -1.11 10.46
N THR A 95 -13.38 -0.85 9.24
CA THR A 95 -13.56 -1.73 8.08
C THR A 95 -12.26 -2.38 7.61
N TYR A 96 -11.11 -1.79 7.97
CA TYR A 96 -9.80 -2.21 7.50
C TYR A 96 -9.51 -3.70 7.75
N ASN A 97 -9.80 -4.21 8.96
CA ASN A 97 -9.49 -5.60 9.33
C ASN A 97 -10.26 -6.65 8.51
N ASP A 98 -11.43 -6.29 7.97
CA ASP A 98 -12.18 -7.17 7.07
C ASP A 98 -11.70 -7.03 5.63
N LEU A 99 -11.39 -5.80 5.20
CA LEU A 99 -11.01 -5.49 3.82
C LEU A 99 -9.59 -5.95 3.47
N GLU A 100 -8.63 -5.80 4.36
CA GLU A 100 -7.24 -6.14 4.08
C GLU A 100 -7.10 -7.61 3.62
N PRO A 101 -7.40 -8.62 4.45
CA PRO A 101 -7.14 -10.01 4.08
C PRO A 101 -8.11 -10.55 3.03
N ARG A 102 -9.34 -10.01 2.93
CA ARG A 102 -10.39 -10.57 2.06
C ARG A 102 -10.51 -9.89 0.71
N VAL A 103 -10.10 -8.64 0.60
CA VAL A 103 -10.33 -7.84 -0.60
C VAL A 103 -9.03 -7.27 -1.11
N PHE A 104 -8.30 -6.50 -0.30
CA PHE A 104 -7.10 -5.80 -0.76
C PHE A 104 -6.02 -6.78 -1.20
N LEU A 105 -5.66 -7.75 -0.35
CA LEU A 105 -4.62 -8.72 -0.68
C LEU A 105 -5.00 -9.64 -1.85
N ILE A 106 -6.28 -10.01 -1.98
CA ILE A 106 -6.78 -10.82 -3.11
C ILE A 106 -6.69 -10.03 -4.41
N MET A 107 -7.22 -8.80 -4.44
CA MET A 107 -7.16 -7.95 -5.63
C MET A 107 -5.72 -7.68 -6.06
N ILE A 108 -4.82 -7.42 -5.12
CA ILE A 108 -3.40 -7.21 -5.41
C ILE A 108 -2.80 -8.48 -6.03
N ALA A 109 -3.07 -9.66 -5.45
CA ALA A 109 -2.58 -10.94 -5.97
C ALA A 109 -3.10 -11.22 -7.39
N ASP A 110 -4.39 -11.01 -7.65
CA ASP A 110 -5.00 -11.24 -8.97
C ASP A 110 -4.45 -10.27 -10.03
N LEU A 111 -4.25 -9.00 -9.68
CA LEU A 111 -3.69 -8.00 -10.61
C LEU A 111 -2.23 -8.28 -10.99
N ILE A 112 -1.50 -9.07 -10.20
CA ILE A 112 -0.13 -9.49 -10.49
C ILE A 112 -0.09 -10.68 -11.46
N LEU A 113 -1.12 -11.52 -11.47
CA LEU A 113 -1.17 -12.73 -12.28
C LEU A 113 -1.66 -12.49 -13.72
N ASN A 114 -2.21 -11.31 -14.00
CA ASN A 114 -2.69 -10.90 -15.33
C ASN A 114 -1.67 -10.04 -16.06
#